data_AF-A0A4V1ALJ0-F1
#
_entry.id   AF-A0A4V1ALJ0-F1
#
_cell.length_a   1.000
_cell.length_b   1.000
_cell.length_c   1.000
_cell.angle_alpha   90.00
_cell.angle_beta   90.00
_cell.angle_gamma   90.00
#
_symmetry.space_group_name_H-M   'P 1'
#
loop_
_entity.id
_entity.type
_entity.pdbx_description
1 polymer ?
#
loop_
_entity_poly.entity_id
_entity_poly.type
_entity_poly.pdbx_seq_one_letter_code
_entity_poly.pdbx_strand_id
1 'polypeptide(L)'
;MFKKRYEKKEDKKAIIDIDNFIVTYGEQVLGSRPDLTQTIYKACKGNLKGLDKLFKDQGFGRIHKFVEIAQGYVSDMYELDGKAAEPKVNFIIHQAIAYLGSHAKDLNKWKLA
;
A
#
# COMPACT_ATOMS: atom_id res chain seq x y z
N MET A 1 23.07 15.39 5.22
CA MET A 1 22.45 14.33 6.08
C MET A 1 20.95 14.53 6.34
N PHE A 2 20.44 15.77 6.41
CA PHE A 2 19.02 16.05 6.73
C PHE A 2 18.03 15.61 5.65
N LYS A 3 18.31 15.86 4.36
CA LYS A 3 17.45 15.47 3.23
C LYS A 3 17.11 13.98 3.22
N LYS A 4 18.12 13.11 3.38
CA LYS A 4 17.94 11.65 3.43
C LYS A 4 17.12 11.17 4.64
N ARG A 5 17.17 11.87 5.77
CA ARG A 5 16.33 11.54 6.95
C ARG A 5 14.89 11.99 6.74
N TYR A 6 14.69 13.15 6.10
CA TYR A 6 13.39 13.67 5.74
C TYR A 6 12.69 12.76 4.71
N GLU A 7 13.37 12.40 3.62
CA GLU A 7 12.87 11.44 2.63
C GLU A 7 12.43 10.12 3.26
N LYS A 8 13.23 9.56 4.18
CA LYS A 8 12.85 8.34 4.90
C LYS A 8 11.58 8.48 5.74
N LYS A 9 11.34 9.67 6.31
CA LYS A 9 10.14 9.95 7.11
C LYS A 9 8.91 10.08 6.21
N GLU A 10 9.03 10.78 5.09
CA GLU A 10 7.94 10.92 4.12
C GLU A 10 7.64 9.59 3.42
N ASP A 11 8.67 8.80 3.07
CA ASP A 11 8.52 7.45 2.52
C ASP A 11 7.69 6.59 3.48
N LYS A 12 8.00 6.64 4.78
CA LYS A 12 7.27 5.89 5.80
C LYS A 12 5.80 6.34 5.91
N LYS A 13 5.51 7.64 5.82
CA LYS A 13 4.13 8.13 5.82
C LYS A 13 3.36 7.63 4.61
N ALA A 14 3.95 7.72 3.42
CA ALA A 14 3.33 7.24 2.19
C ALA A 14 3.03 5.75 2.24
N ILE A 15 3.96 4.95 2.79
CA ILE A 15 3.76 3.52 3.03
C ILE A 15 2.54 3.26 3.92
N ILE A 16 2.43 3.97 5.05
CA ILE A 16 1.29 3.81 5.96
C ILE A 16 -0.01 4.24 5.28
N ASP A 17 0.01 5.29 4.47
CA ASP A 17 -1.15 5.79 3.75
C ASP A 17 -1.65 4.78 2.71
N ILE A 18 -0.75 4.22 1.90
CA ILE A 18 -1.05 3.14 0.95
C ILE A 18 -1.71 1.96 1.68
N ASP A 19 -1.14 1.54 2.81
CA ASP A 19 -1.69 0.44 3.60
C ASP A 19 -3.08 0.78 4.17
N ASN A 20 -3.31 2.02 4.64
CA ASN A 20 -4.62 2.47 5.10
C ASN A 20 -5.67 2.48 3.98
N PHE A 21 -5.29 2.93 2.77
CA PHE A 21 -6.18 2.94 1.63
C PHE A 21 -6.57 1.53 1.19
N ILE A 22 -5.62 0.60 1.10
CA ILE A 22 -5.93 -0.77 0.68
C ILE A 22 -6.73 -1.53 1.74
N VAL A 23 -6.44 -1.30 3.03
CA VAL A 23 -7.24 -1.88 4.12
C VAL A 23 -8.66 -1.32 4.11
N THR A 24 -8.82 -0.01 3.99
CA THR A 24 -10.15 0.63 3.91
C THR A 24 -10.94 0.15 2.69
N TYR A 25 -10.30 0.01 1.54
CA TYR A 25 -10.93 -0.55 0.36
C TYR A 25 -11.31 -2.03 0.57
N GLY A 26 -10.43 -2.81 1.21
CA GLY A 26 -10.71 -4.18 1.60
C GLY A 26 -11.91 -4.30 2.53
N GLU A 27 -12.11 -3.36 3.48
CA GLU A 27 -13.28 -3.32 4.35
C GLU A 27 -14.56 -3.08 3.53
N GLN A 28 -14.52 -2.16 2.57
CA GLN A 28 -15.66 -1.84 1.71
C GLN A 28 -16.07 -3.04 0.85
N VAL A 29 -15.10 -3.81 0.35
CA VAL A 29 -15.35 -4.93 -0.58
C VAL A 29 -15.64 -6.24 0.14
N LEU A 30 -14.91 -6.54 1.23
CA LEU A 30 -14.93 -7.83 1.92
C LEU A 30 -15.66 -7.79 3.27
N GLY A 31 -16.02 -6.60 3.74
CA GLY A 31 -16.55 -6.37 5.08
C GLY A 31 -15.45 -6.25 6.14
N SER A 32 -15.78 -5.58 7.26
CA SER A 32 -14.91 -5.49 8.43
C SER A 32 -14.72 -6.86 9.06
N ARG A 33 -13.46 -7.26 9.28
CA ARG A 33 -13.11 -8.55 9.90
C ARG A 33 -11.74 -8.52 10.59
N PRO A 34 -11.55 -9.28 11.68
CA PRO A 34 -10.33 -9.21 12.50
C PRO A 34 -9.04 -9.65 11.79
N ASP A 35 -9.14 -10.35 10.66
CA ASP A 35 -8.04 -10.88 9.86
C ASP A 35 -7.91 -10.19 8.49
N LEU A 36 -8.58 -9.06 8.28
CA LEU A 36 -8.62 -8.38 6.99
C LEU A 36 -7.24 -8.04 6.45
N THR A 37 -6.43 -7.31 7.23
CA THR A 37 -5.08 -6.91 6.81
C THR A 37 -4.21 -8.13 6.51
N GLN A 38 -4.32 -9.19 7.32
CA GLN A 38 -3.59 -10.44 7.10
C GLN A 38 -4.00 -11.14 5.80
N THR A 39 -5.29 -11.03 5.43
CA THR A 39 -5.86 -11.57 4.19
C THR A 39 -5.33 -10.80 2.98
N ILE A 40 -5.36 -9.47 3.03
CA ILE A 40 -4.82 -8.59 1.98
C ILE A 40 -3.33 -8.87 1.78
N TYR A 41 -2.54 -8.90 2.86
CA TYR A 41 -1.12 -9.23 2.80
C TYR A 41 -0.85 -10.59 2.13
N LYS A 42 -1.57 -11.64 2.55
CA LYS A 42 -1.40 -12.97 1.96
C LYS A 42 -1.69 -12.98 0.46
N ALA A 43 -2.67 -12.19 0.01
CA ALA A 43 -3.00 -12.08 -1.40
C ALA A 43 -1.91 -11.36 -2.21
N CYS A 44 -1.26 -10.33 -1.65
CA CYS A 44 -0.31 -9.50 -2.41
C CYS A 44 1.17 -9.82 -2.19
N LYS A 45 1.56 -10.55 -1.13
CA LYS A 45 2.97 -10.73 -0.72
C LYS A 45 3.90 -11.32 -1.78
N GLY A 46 3.38 -12.15 -2.68
CA GLY A 46 4.16 -12.76 -3.77
C GLY A 46 3.93 -12.08 -5.13
N ASN A 47 2.72 -11.55 -5.35
CA ASN A 47 2.34 -10.87 -6.58
C ASN A 47 1.11 -9.99 -6.31
N LEU A 48 1.22 -8.69 -6.60
CA LEU A 48 0.11 -7.74 -6.47
C LEU A 48 -1.16 -8.16 -7.22
N LYS A 49 -1.05 -8.94 -8.31
CA LYS A 49 -2.22 -9.46 -9.04
C LYS A 49 -3.10 -10.38 -8.19
N GLY A 50 -2.63 -10.85 -7.04
CA GLY A 50 -3.47 -11.59 -6.10
C GLY A 50 -4.56 -10.73 -5.47
N LEU A 51 -4.40 -9.40 -5.43
CA LEU A 51 -5.45 -8.48 -4.98
C LEU A 51 -6.67 -8.50 -5.91
N ASP A 52 -6.45 -8.58 -7.22
CA ASP A 52 -7.52 -8.68 -8.21
C ASP A 52 -8.42 -9.90 -7.95
N LYS A 53 -7.81 -11.03 -7.56
CA LYS A 53 -8.53 -12.26 -7.20
C LYS A 53 -9.25 -12.13 -5.87
N LEU A 54 -8.64 -11.45 -4.90
CA LEU A 54 -9.20 -11.25 -3.57
C LEU A 54 -10.46 -10.37 -3.65
N PHE A 55 -10.36 -9.22 -4.32
CA PHE A 55 -11.43 -8.23 -4.39
C PHE A 55 -12.43 -8.50 -5.52
N LYS A 56 -12.07 -9.33 -6.51
CA LYS A 56 -12.89 -9.63 -7.69
C LYS A 56 -13.28 -8.36 -8.46
N ASP A 57 -12.35 -7.42 -8.54
CA ASP A 57 -12.56 -6.04 -8.98
C ASP A 57 -11.79 -5.71 -10.27
N GLN A 58 -11.32 -6.74 -10.99
CA GLN A 58 -10.50 -6.62 -12.19
C GLN A 58 -9.23 -5.76 -12.01
N GLY A 59 -8.72 -5.69 -10.76
CA GLY A 59 -7.50 -4.96 -10.43
C GLY A 59 -7.72 -3.52 -10.00
N PHE A 60 -8.96 -3.07 -9.82
CA PHE A 60 -9.27 -1.71 -9.36
C PHE A 60 -8.54 -1.35 -8.06
N GLY A 61 -8.62 -2.18 -7.02
CA GLY A 61 -7.96 -1.95 -5.74
C GLY A 61 -6.44 -1.93 -5.87
N ARG A 62 -5.87 -2.84 -6.67
CA ARG A 62 -4.42 -2.84 -6.94
C ARG A 62 -3.97 -1.54 -7.62
N ILE A 63 -4.67 -1.12 -8.67
CA ILE A 63 -4.28 0.03 -9.49
C ILE A 63 -4.51 1.32 -8.70
N HIS A 64 -5.74 1.57 -8.27
CA HIS A 64 -6.14 2.87 -7.72
C HIS A 64 -5.82 3.04 -6.23
N LYS A 65 -5.65 1.95 -5.47
CA LYS A 65 -5.39 2.02 -4.02
C LYS A 65 -3.98 1.63 -3.63
N PHE A 66 -3.16 1.19 -4.58
CA PHE A 66 -1.76 0.83 -4.35
C PHE A 66 -0.83 1.58 -5.31
N VAL A 67 -1.00 1.35 -6.62
CA VAL A 67 -0.06 1.86 -7.63
C VAL A 67 -0.18 3.36 -7.81
N GLU A 68 -1.39 3.89 -8.02
CA GLU A 68 -1.59 5.33 -8.28
C GLU A 68 -1.20 6.19 -7.07
N ILE A 69 -1.43 5.71 -5.85
CA ILE A 69 -1.04 6.42 -4.63
C ILE A 69 0.49 6.49 -4.52
N ALA A 70 1.16 5.37 -4.79
CA ALA A 70 2.62 5.35 -4.83
C ALA A 70 3.18 6.24 -5.96
N GLN A 71 2.54 6.26 -7.13
CA GLN A 71 2.91 7.13 -8.25
C GLN A 71 2.77 8.61 -7.91
N GLY A 72 1.63 9.03 -7.33
CA GLY A 72 1.41 10.41 -6.90
C GLY A 72 2.47 10.85 -5.89
N TYR A 73 2.73 10.04 -4.87
CA TYR A 73 3.79 10.30 -3.89
C TYR A 73 5.17 10.43 -4.54
N VAL A 74 5.53 9.53 -5.45
CA VAL A 74 6.85 9.55 -6.10
C VAL A 74 7.00 10.79 -6.99
N SER A 75 5.95 11.16 -7.73
CA SER A 75 5.91 12.39 -8.51
C SER A 75 6.13 13.61 -7.62
N ASP A 76 5.36 13.74 -6.55
CA ASP A 76 5.40 14.94 -5.69
C ASP A 76 6.72 15.06 -4.91
N MET A 77 7.25 13.95 -4.41
CA MET A 77 8.42 13.98 -3.51
C MET A 77 9.76 13.85 -4.21
N TYR A 78 9.79 13.17 -5.36
CA TYR A 78 11.02 12.89 -6.10
C TYR A 78 11.08 13.57 -7.46
N GLU A 79 10.01 14.26 -7.88
CA GLU A 79 9.91 14.91 -9.20
C GLU A 79 10.17 13.90 -10.34
N LEU A 80 9.70 12.67 -10.16
CA LEU A 80 9.83 11.57 -11.12
C LEU A 80 8.46 11.18 -11.67
N ASP A 81 8.37 11.03 -12.99
CA ASP A 81 7.16 10.60 -13.68
C ASP A 81 7.44 9.50 -14.72
N GLY A 82 6.35 8.98 -15.31
CA GLY A 82 6.40 7.96 -16.36
C GLY A 82 7.32 6.78 -16.03
N LYS A 83 8.16 6.40 -17.00
CA LYS A 83 9.11 5.28 -16.84
C LYS A 83 10.22 5.56 -15.83
N ALA A 84 10.56 6.83 -15.59
CA ALA A 84 11.61 7.19 -14.63
C ALA A 84 11.15 6.95 -13.18
N ALA A 85 9.85 7.07 -12.91
CA ALA A 85 9.27 6.81 -11.61
C ALA A 85 9.15 5.31 -11.26
N GLU A 86 9.03 4.42 -12.25
CA GLU A 86 8.72 3.00 -12.06
C GLU A 86 9.59 2.30 -10.99
N PRO A 87 10.93 2.43 -10.97
CA PRO A 87 11.74 1.76 -9.97
C PRO A 87 11.44 2.21 -8.54
N LYS A 88 11.21 3.52 -8.35
CA LYS A 88 10.92 4.09 -7.04
C LYS A 88 9.49 3.77 -6.61
N VAL A 89 8.53 3.78 -7.52
CA VAL A 89 7.14 3.33 -7.27
C VAL A 89 7.14 1.88 -6.81
N ASN A 90 7.81 0.99 -7.53
CA ASN A 90 7.93 -0.42 -7.16
C ASN A 90 8.61 -0.61 -5.80
N PHE A 91 9.62 0.22 -5.49
CA PHE A 91 10.25 0.20 -4.18
C PHE A 91 9.27 0.60 -3.06
N ILE A 92 8.51 1.69 -3.21
CA ILE A 92 7.53 2.13 -2.21
C ILE A 92 6.44 1.07 -1.99
N ILE A 93 5.94 0.49 -3.08
CA ILE A 93 4.98 -0.62 -3.08
C ILE A 93 5.52 -1.83 -2.31
N HIS A 94 6.75 -2.27 -2.58
CA HIS A 94 7.34 -3.40 -1.85
C HIS A 94 7.50 -3.10 -0.36
N GLN A 95 7.86 -1.87 -0.01
CA GLN A 95 7.98 -1.45 1.37
C GLN A 95 6.61 -1.40 2.07
N ALA A 96 5.55 -1.01 1.35
CA ALA A 96 4.18 -1.07 1.84
C ALA A 96 3.73 -2.51 2.12
N ILE A 97 3.93 -3.44 1.18
CA ILE A 97 3.63 -4.87 1.40
C ILE A 97 4.37 -5.43 2.62
N ALA A 98 5.64 -5.06 2.80
CA ALA A 98 6.43 -5.47 3.95
C ALA A 98 5.90 -4.86 5.27
N TYR A 99 5.48 -3.61 5.25
CA TYR A 99 4.87 -2.92 6.39
C TYR A 99 3.53 -3.56 6.77
N LEU A 100 2.65 -3.76 5.79
CA LEU A 100 1.36 -4.45 5.92
C LEU A 100 1.49 -5.81 6.62
N GLY A 101 2.48 -6.61 6.22
CA GLY A 101 2.73 -7.92 6.83
C GLY A 101 3.27 -7.87 8.26
N SER A 102 4.12 -6.88 8.57
CA SER A 102 4.73 -6.72 9.89
C SER A 102 3.82 -6.02 10.90
N HIS A 103 2.81 -5.26 10.44
CA HIS A 103 1.91 -4.45 11.27
C HIS A 103 0.43 -4.85 11.13
N ALA A 104 0.14 -6.03 10.58
CA ALA A 104 -1.24 -6.46 10.30
C ALA A 104 -2.17 -6.41 11.53
N LYS A 105 -1.64 -6.68 12.72
CA LYS A 105 -2.41 -6.60 13.97
C LYS A 105 -2.78 -5.17 14.35
N ASP A 106 -1.88 -4.21 14.14
CA ASP A 106 -2.10 -2.81 14.50
C ASP A 106 -3.07 -2.14 13.53
N LEU A 107 -2.89 -2.43 12.23
CA LEU A 107 -3.78 -1.95 11.17
C LEU A 107 -5.21 -2.50 11.30
N ASN A 108 -5.38 -3.75 11.77
CA ASN A 108 -6.72 -4.29 12.07
C ASN A 108 -7.34 -3.69 13.33
N LYS A 109 -6.54 -3.35 14.35
CA LYS A 109 -7.04 -2.81 15.62
C LYS A 109 -7.52 -1.36 15.51
N TRP A 110 -6.87 -0.56 14.67
CA TRP A 110 -7.17 0.87 14.54
C TRP A 110 -8.57 1.16 13.97
N LYS A 111 -9.24 0.15 13.40
CA LYS A 111 -10.57 0.26 12.77
C LYS A 111 -11.69 -0.42 13.55
N LEU A 112 -11.37 -1.20 14.58
CA LEU A 112 -12.34 -1.90 15.44
C LEU A 112 -12.56 -1.18 16.79
N ALA A 113 -11.86 -0.06 17.02
CA ALA A 113 -12.05 0.83 18.16
C ALA A 113 -13.03 1.95 17.78
#